data_AF-A0A495Z233-F1
#
_entry.id   AF-A0A495Z233-F1
#
_cell.length_a   1.000
_cell.length_b   1.000
_cell.length_c   1.000
_cell.angle_alpha   90.00
_cell.angle_beta   90.00
_cell.angle_gamma   90.00
#
_symmetry.space_group_name_H-M   'P 1'
#
loop_
_entity.id
_entity.type
_entity.pdbx_description
1 polymer ?
#
loop_
_entity_poly.entity_id
_entity_poly.type
_entity_poly.pdbx_seq_one_letter_code
_entity_poly.pdbx_strand_id
1 'polypeptide(L)'
;MKHIVDNVNKLELTFKTIDLEGRIPSTDSIEFLSVEEPYREGRRYSPFVRVRYALNGVKQDKAFPLDVDKGIFLSIDDDVLEKRLRPIAPKIVKILQEQAVQQNVERGGSIRMTLKEHIDDIRNQLKQGAFTNEAEVSQDIIIRVLEVLEWPRFTPKVIIPQYGVEGRRVDFALCHPQGKPRVFIEVKQVGNLDGAEKQLFGYAFDEGVPIAVLTDGQKWQFFHPTGEGKFRERKVYELDLIETDSEESVARLNRYLNYEAFQNGQTVTAIKSDYQEVLKQREIEARLPEAWNKLLQDEDEFSESLLKAMIGKTESLCGTEPTQEQVLTFLKRLERKTEPKPVSSTPDPKYKMPSALPNETSNFSQSPKSQTRLRVTMPNREVIDHYNALDTFIEVIEKLGPEEVMRVHPTVVSTKQFDHQHKSVRKGQYFISTNHGTPQKKGHLVKIAKGLGVQLNVEVVDK
;
A
#
# COMPACT_ATOMS: atom_id res chain seq x y z
N MET A 1 -34.26 0.33 33.10
CA MET A 1 -33.74 -1.05 33.04
C MET A 1 -34.22 -1.77 34.29
N LYS A 2 -34.74 -3.00 34.16
CA LYS A 2 -35.11 -3.83 35.33
C LYS A 2 -33.95 -4.78 35.65
N HIS A 3 -33.58 -4.88 36.93
CA HIS A 3 -32.61 -5.86 37.44
C HIS A 3 -33.32 -7.21 37.62
N ILE A 4 -32.83 -8.25 36.94
CA ILE A 4 -33.33 -9.61 37.12
C ILE A 4 -32.10 -10.53 37.18
N VAL A 5 -31.91 -11.22 38.30
CA VAL A 5 -30.83 -12.19 38.47
C VAL A 5 -31.22 -13.44 37.67
N ASP A 6 -30.37 -13.84 36.72
CA ASP A 6 -30.57 -15.08 35.98
C ASP A 6 -30.19 -16.28 36.87
N ASN A 7 -31.19 -17.06 37.30
CA ASN A 7 -31.06 -18.15 38.26
C ASN A 7 -30.18 -19.31 37.76
N VAL A 8 -29.82 -19.36 36.47
CA VAL A 8 -29.01 -20.46 35.91
C VAL A 8 -27.51 -20.17 35.97
N ASN A 9 -27.10 -18.91 35.77
CA ASN A 9 -25.68 -18.56 35.63
C ASN A 9 -25.14 -17.61 36.72
N LYS A 10 -25.97 -17.18 37.68
CA LYS A 10 -25.62 -16.14 38.69
C LYS A 10 -25.01 -14.88 38.04
N LEU A 11 -25.46 -14.52 36.85
CA LEU A 11 -25.02 -13.33 36.14
C LEU A 11 -26.02 -12.20 36.39
N GLU A 12 -25.52 -11.04 36.82
CA GLU A 12 -26.33 -9.83 36.92
C GLU A 12 -26.55 -9.26 35.51
N LEU A 13 -27.78 -9.41 35.03
CA LEU A 13 -28.22 -8.84 33.76
C LEU A 13 -29.25 -7.74 34.02
N THR A 14 -29.14 -6.68 33.24
CA THR A 14 -30.19 -5.68 33.12
C THR A 14 -30.95 -5.91 31.83
N PHE A 15 -32.27 -5.76 31.87
CA PHE A 15 -33.09 -5.90 30.67
C PHE A 15 -33.57 -4.53 30.18
N LYS A 16 -33.41 -4.33 28.88
CA LYS A 16 -34.01 -3.21 28.15
C LYS A 16 -35.26 -3.75 27.44
N THR A 17 -36.39 -3.11 27.68
CA THR A 17 -37.69 -3.51 27.12
C THR A 17 -38.02 -2.62 25.95
N ILE A 18 -38.37 -3.23 24.82
CA ILE A 18 -38.76 -2.57 23.58
C ILE A 18 -40.21 -2.93 23.30
N ASP A 19 -41.05 -1.92 23.16
CA ASP A 19 -42.48 -2.10 22.91
C ASP A 19 -42.74 -2.57 21.46
N LEU A 20 -43.61 -3.57 21.34
CA LEU A 20 -44.03 -4.18 20.09
C LEU A 20 -45.52 -3.99 19.80
N GLU A 21 -46.28 -3.47 20.76
CA GLU A 21 -47.73 -3.35 20.67
C GLU A 21 -48.15 -2.52 19.44
N GLY A 22 -49.03 -3.07 18.60
CA GLY A 22 -49.48 -2.44 17.36
C GLY A 22 -48.44 -2.36 16.22
N ARG A 23 -47.18 -2.78 16.44
CA ARG A 23 -46.09 -2.73 15.44
C ARG A 23 -45.89 -4.03 14.67
N ILE A 24 -46.39 -5.13 15.22
CA ILE A 24 -46.35 -6.46 14.61
C ILE A 24 -47.79 -6.97 14.50
N PRO A 25 -48.19 -7.56 13.35
CA PRO A 25 -49.51 -8.16 13.24
C PRO A 25 -49.66 -9.31 14.23
N SER A 26 -50.72 -9.27 15.03
CA SER A 26 -51.14 -10.40 15.87
C SER A 26 -51.45 -11.62 15.01
N THR A 27 -51.20 -12.82 15.54
CA THR A 27 -51.46 -14.08 14.83
C THR A 27 -52.16 -15.04 15.75
N ASP A 28 -53.34 -15.56 15.35
CA ASP A 28 -54.07 -16.63 16.04
C ASP A 28 -54.08 -16.50 17.57
N SER A 29 -54.62 -15.38 18.04
CA SER A 29 -54.72 -15.01 19.45
C SER A 29 -53.41 -14.68 20.17
N ILE A 30 -52.27 -14.67 19.49
CA ILE A 30 -50.98 -14.24 20.02
C ILE A 30 -50.78 -12.75 19.71
N GLU A 31 -50.66 -11.97 20.77
CA GLU A 31 -50.32 -10.55 20.72
C GLU A 31 -48.88 -10.38 21.21
N PHE A 32 -48.03 -9.78 20.38
CA PHE A 32 -46.64 -9.53 20.73
C PHE A 32 -46.54 -8.22 21.50
N LEU A 33 -46.15 -8.30 22.78
CA LEU A 33 -46.19 -7.17 23.70
C LEU A 33 -44.87 -6.41 23.68
N SER A 34 -43.74 -7.10 23.87
CA SER A 34 -42.43 -6.43 23.94
C SER A 34 -41.27 -7.40 23.74
N VAL A 35 -40.09 -6.87 23.46
CA VAL A 35 -38.82 -7.60 23.47
C VAL A 35 -37.99 -7.17 24.67
N GLU A 36 -37.43 -8.13 25.39
CA GLU A 36 -36.46 -7.91 26.45
C GLU A 36 -35.06 -8.28 25.94
N GLU A 37 -34.21 -7.27 25.78
CA GLU A 37 -32.81 -7.41 25.42
C GLU A 37 -31.93 -7.49 26.68
N PRO A 38 -31.07 -8.52 26.83
CA PRO A 38 -30.17 -8.64 27.98
C PRO A 38 -28.91 -7.77 27.80
N TYR A 39 -28.55 -7.04 28.86
CA TYR A 39 -27.34 -6.22 28.96
C TYR A 39 -26.54 -6.63 30.20
N ARG A 40 -25.21 -6.54 30.09
CA ARG A 40 -24.26 -6.69 31.20
C ARG A 40 -23.27 -5.53 31.13
N GLU A 41 -23.06 -4.84 32.26
CA GLU A 41 -22.11 -3.71 32.35
C GLU A 41 -22.31 -2.67 31.22
N GLY A 42 -23.58 -2.40 30.86
CA GLY A 42 -23.95 -1.42 29.83
C GLY A 42 -23.81 -1.91 28.38
N ARG A 43 -23.33 -3.14 28.13
CA ARG A 43 -23.21 -3.72 26.78
C ARG A 43 -24.23 -4.84 26.56
N ARG A 44 -24.69 -5.01 25.31
CA ARG A 44 -25.58 -6.13 24.95
C ARG A 44 -24.85 -7.43 25.23
N TYR A 45 -25.46 -8.30 26.04
CA TYR A 45 -24.84 -9.52 26.52
C TYR A 45 -24.87 -10.65 25.49
N SER A 46 -25.94 -10.70 24.68
CA SER A 46 -26.21 -11.84 23.78
C SER A 46 -27.10 -11.45 22.61
N PRO A 47 -26.97 -12.13 21.44
CA PRO A 47 -27.93 -12.00 20.34
C PRO A 47 -29.31 -12.57 20.69
N PHE A 48 -29.41 -13.40 21.73
CA PHE A 48 -30.68 -13.99 22.17
C PHE A 48 -31.52 -13.00 22.99
N VAL A 49 -32.74 -12.75 22.52
CA VAL A 49 -33.71 -11.86 23.18
C VAL A 49 -34.95 -12.63 23.59
N ARG A 50 -35.76 -12.06 24.50
CA ARG A 50 -37.00 -12.66 24.98
C ARG A 50 -38.20 -11.86 24.47
N VAL A 51 -39.06 -12.48 23.69
CA VAL A 51 -40.29 -11.85 23.18
C VAL A 51 -41.44 -12.18 24.13
N ARG A 52 -41.96 -11.14 24.79
CA ARG A 52 -43.16 -11.20 25.64
C ARG A 52 -44.40 -11.15 24.79
N TYR A 53 -45.37 -11.99 25.12
CA TYR A 53 -46.62 -12.10 24.39
C TYR A 53 -47.81 -12.32 25.32
N ALA A 54 -49.01 -12.04 24.81
CA ALA A 54 -50.27 -12.47 25.38
C ALA A 54 -50.92 -13.51 24.47
N LEU A 55 -51.62 -14.47 25.06
CA LEU A 55 -52.42 -15.47 24.37
C LEU A 55 -53.87 -15.25 24.76
N ASN A 56 -54.75 -14.97 23.79
CA ASN A 56 -56.15 -14.60 24.02
C ASN A 56 -56.29 -13.42 25.02
N GLY A 57 -55.43 -12.40 24.90
CA GLY A 57 -55.39 -11.26 25.80
C GLY A 57 -54.78 -11.52 27.19
N VAL A 58 -54.33 -12.76 27.48
CA VAL A 58 -53.69 -13.11 28.76
C VAL A 58 -52.17 -13.15 28.59
N LYS A 59 -51.47 -12.25 29.28
CA LYS A 59 -50.00 -12.20 29.29
C LYS A 59 -49.39 -13.50 29.81
N GLN A 60 -48.40 -14.02 29.09
CA GLN A 60 -47.73 -15.27 29.44
C GLN A 60 -46.47 -15.03 30.28
N ASP A 61 -46.22 -15.91 31.25
CA ASP A 61 -45.02 -15.86 32.10
C ASP A 61 -43.76 -16.27 31.32
N LYS A 62 -43.89 -17.24 30.41
CA LYS A 62 -42.82 -17.67 29.51
C LYS A 62 -42.74 -16.73 28.31
N ALA A 63 -41.53 -16.40 27.89
CA ALA A 63 -41.26 -15.61 26.70
C ALA A 63 -40.73 -16.51 25.58
N PHE A 64 -40.98 -16.15 24.32
CA PHE A 64 -40.35 -16.83 23.20
C PHE A 64 -38.90 -16.37 23.04
N PRO A 65 -37.91 -17.27 23.06
CA PRO A 65 -36.53 -16.90 22.80
C PRO A 65 -36.33 -16.69 21.29
N LEU A 66 -35.67 -15.61 20.91
CA LEU A 66 -35.40 -15.22 19.52
C LEU A 66 -33.90 -15.02 19.33
N ASP A 67 -33.33 -15.67 18.32
CA ASP A 67 -31.98 -15.39 17.81
C ASP A 67 -32.08 -14.24 16.81
N VAL A 68 -31.59 -13.07 17.19
CA VAL A 68 -31.67 -11.85 16.36
C VAL A 68 -30.75 -11.93 15.15
N ASP A 69 -29.61 -12.61 15.24
CA ASP A 69 -28.65 -12.71 14.14
C ASP A 69 -29.19 -13.60 13.02
N LYS A 70 -29.90 -14.68 13.41
CA LYS A 70 -30.52 -15.61 12.46
C LYS A 70 -31.96 -15.25 12.09
N GLY A 71 -32.60 -14.37 12.85
CA GLY A 71 -34.01 -14.01 12.65
C GLY A 71 -34.97 -15.19 12.82
N ILE A 72 -34.71 -16.06 13.81
CA ILE A 72 -35.53 -17.25 14.09
C ILE A 72 -35.87 -17.35 15.59
N PHE A 73 -37.06 -17.86 15.89
CA PHE A 73 -37.41 -18.27 17.26
C PHE A 73 -36.73 -19.59 17.59
N LEU A 74 -36.32 -19.75 18.84
CA LEU A 74 -35.67 -20.95 19.35
C LEU A 74 -36.63 -21.69 20.29
N SER A 75 -36.37 -22.98 20.51
CA SER A 75 -37.05 -23.78 21.56
C SER A 75 -38.59 -23.70 21.50
N ILE A 76 -39.15 -23.74 20.28
CA ILE A 76 -40.59 -23.85 20.06
C ILE A 76 -40.91 -25.32 19.85
N ASP A 77 -41.52 -25.96 20.84
CA ASP A 77 -41.79 -27.41 20.81
C ASP A 77 -43.03 -27.79 19.96
N ASP A 78 -43.73 -26.80 19.40
CA ASP A 78 -44.93 -26.98 18.57
C ASP A 78 -44.66 -26.57 17.12
N ASP A 79 -44.60 -27.55 16.22
CA ASP A 79 -44.32 -27.37 14.78
C ASP A 79 -45.31 -26.42 14.08
N VAL A 80 -46.57 -26.40 14.53
CA VAL A 80 -47.61 -25.54 13.95
C VAL A 80 -47.36 -24.10 14.38
N LEU A 81 -47.05 -23.90 15.66
CA LEU A 81 -46.68 -22.61 16.21
C LEU A 81 -45.37 -22.08 15.60
N GLU A 82 -44.36 -22.93 15.43
CA GLU A 82 -43.07 -22.55 14.82
C GLU A 82 -43.27 -22.01 13.39
N LYS A 83 -44.04 -22.71 12.56
CA LYS A 83 -44.36 -22.27 11.19
C LYS A 83 -45.06 -20.91 11.17
N ARG A 84 -45.91 -20.63 12.15
CA ARG A 84 -46.62 -19.35 12.30
C ARG A 84 -45.71 -18.23 12.77
N LEU A 85 -44.77 -18.52 13.66
CA LEU A 85 -43.81 -17.56 14.19
C LEU A 85 -42.68 -17.21 13.20
N ARG A 86 -42.36 -18.11 12.27
CA ARG A 86 -41.32 -17.92 11.24
C ARG A 86 -41.41 -16.60 10.46
N PRO A 87 -42.56 -16.16 9.93
CA PRO A 87 -42.66 -14.85 9.26
C PRO A 87 -42.64 -13.65 10.22
N ILE A 88 -42.83 -13.86 11.52
CA ILE A 88 -42.85 -12.80 12.53
C ILE A 88 -41.43 -12.44 12.97
N ALA A 89 -40.56 -13.43 13.17
CA ALA A 89 -39.20 -13.22 13.67
C ALA A 89 -38.40 -12.13 12.91
N PRO A 90 -38.35 -12.12 11.56
CA PRO A 90 -37.65 -11.07 10.81
C PRO A 90 -38.24 -9.66 11.02
N LYS A 91 -39.56 -9.55 11.26
CA LYS A 91 -40.21 -8.26 11.53
C LYS A 91 -39.79 -7.71 12.89
N ILE A 92 -39.68 -8.59 13.90
CA ILE A 92 -39.16 -8.22 15.22
C ILE A 92 -37.72 -7.74 15.09
N VAL A 93 -36.87 -8.48 14.36
CA VAL A 93 -35.48 -8.09 14.10
C VAL A 93 -35.40 -6.73 13.42
N LYS A 94 -36.24 -6.46 12.42
CA LYS A 94 -36.30 -5.16 11.76
C LYS A 94 -36.64 -4.03 12.73
N ILE A 95 -37.62 -4.22 13.61
CA ILE A 95 -37.99 -3.25 14.65
C ILE A 95 -36.82 -2.97 15.62
N LEU A 96 -36.09 -4.02 16.01
CA LEU A 96 -34.91 -3.87 16.87
C LEU A 96 -33.78 -3.10 16.16
N GLN A 97 -33.58 -3.35 14.86
CA GLN A 97 -32.62 -2.62 14.03
C GLN A 97 -33.03 -1.15 13.87
N GLU A 98 -34.29 -0.87 13.56
CA GLU A 98 -34.84 0.50 13.46
C GLU A 98 -34.71 1.26 14.78
N GLN A 99 -35.01 0.62 15.91
CA GLN A 99 -34.81 1.24 17.23
C GLN A 99 -33.33 1.41 17.60
N ALA A 100 -32.45 0.51 17.19
CA ALA A 100 -31.02 0.70 17.37
C ALA A 100 -30.52 1.91 16.58
N VAL A 101 -30.98 2.07 15.33
CA VAL A 101 -30.70 3.25 14.50
C VAL A 101 -31.26 4.52 15.14
N GLN A 102 -32.53 4.51 15.57
CA GLN A 102 -33.18 5.68 16.14
C GLN A 102 -32.63 6.08 17.51
N GLN A 103 -32.28 5.11 18.37
CA GLN A 103 -31.56 5.38 19.61
C GLN A 103 -30.12 5.82 19.38
N ASN A 104 -29.48 5.39 18.30
CA ASN A 104 -28.19 5.93 17.87
C ASN A 104 -28.33 7.37 17.33
N VAL A 105 -29.49 7.76 16.79
CA VAL A 105 -29.75 9.16 16.41
C VAL A 105 -30.08 10.01 17.63
N GLU A 106 -30.94 9.53 18.54
CA GLU A 106 -31.44 10.28 19.70
C GLU A 106 -30.44 10.35 20.88
N ARG A 107 -29.57 9.35 21.06
CA ARG A 107 -28.55 9.38 22.12
C ARG A 107 -27.29 10.16 21.74
N GLY A 108 -27.27 10.81 20.56
CA GLY A 108 -26.02 11.30 19.97
C GLY A 108 -25.08 10.12 19.90
N GLY A 109 -25.40 9.17 19.01
CA GLY A 109 -24.82 7.83 18.97
C GLY A 109 -23.34 7.88 19.25
N SER A 110 -22.85 6.99 20.12
CA SER A 110 -21.43 6.76 20.37
C SER A 110 -20.66 7.11 19.10
N ILE A 111 -20.07 8.30 19.06
CA ILE A 111 -19.70 8.93 17.79
C ILE A 111 -18.65 8.01 17.19
N ARG A 112 -19.03 7.17 16.23
CA ARG A 112 -18.06 6.67 15.28
C ARG A 112 -17.67 7.92 14.54
N MET A 113 -16.55 8.50 14.96
CA MET A 113 -15.96 9.64 14.30
C MET A 113 -15.92 9.33 12.81
N THR A 114 -16.32 10.28 12.00
CA THR A 114 -16.12 10.25 10.55
C THR A 114 -14.63 10.15 10.25
N LEU A 115 -14.27 9.72 9.04
CA LEU A 115 -12.86 9.72 8.62
C LEU A 115 -12.22 11.11 8.79
N LYS A 116 -12.98 12.17 8.52
CA LYS A 116 -12.52 13.55 8.71
C LYS A 116 -12.19 13.83 10.17
N GLU A 117 -13.09 13.51 11.09
CA GLU A 117 -12.86 13.72 12.54
C GLU A 117 -11.68 12.89 13.05
N HIS A 118 -11.51 11.67 12.56
CA HIS A 118 -10.35 10.84 12.85
C HIS A 118 -9.04 11.47 12.34
N ILE A 119 -9.03 11.99 11.12
CA ILE A 119 -7.87 12.69 10.54
C ILE A 119 -7.56 13.97 11.31
N ASP A 120 -8.58 14.76 11.66
CA ASP A 120 -8.42 15.99 12.43
C ASP A 120 -7.83 15.72 13.82
N ASP A 121 -8.28 14.67 14.48
CA ASP A 121 -7.73 14.23 15.77
C ASP A 121 -6.28 13.71 15.64
N ILE A 122 -6.00 12.85 14.67
CA ILE A 122 -4.63 12.38 14.37
C ILE A 122 -3.70 13.58 14.09
N ARG A 123 -4.15 14.53 13.27
CA ARG A 123 -3.39 15.75 12.94
C ARG A 123 -3.06 16.55 14.20
N ASN A 124 -4.02 16.74 15.10
CA ASN A 124 -3.79 17.47 16.34
C ASN A 124 -2.78 16.75 17.24
N GLN A 125 -2.86 15.42 17.34
CA GLN A 125 -1.91 14.61 18.11
C GLN A 125 -0.50 14.60 17.49
N LEU A 126 -0.39 14.58 16.16
CA LEU A 126 0.89 14.73 15.43
C LEU A 126 1.53 16.09 15.72
N LYS A 127 0.75 17.18 15.68
CA LYS A 127 1.23 18.54 16.03
C LYS A 127 1.71 18.66 17.47
N GLN A 128 1.20 17.82 18.37
CA GLN A 128 1.61 17.74 19.77
C GLN A 128 2.80 16.79 20.01
N GLY A 129 3.28 16.08 18.98
CA GLY A 129 4.35 15.10 19.11
C GLY A 129 3.96 13.86 19.91
N ALA A 130 2.68 13.47 19.89
CA ALA A 130 2.15 12.36 20.69
C ALA A 130 2.67 10.98 20.25
N PHE A 131 3.12 10.85 19.00
CA PHE A 131 3.62 9.59 18.43
C PHE A 131 5.14 9.65 18.31
N THR A 132 5.82 8.83 19.10
CA THR A 132 7.27 8.85 19.30
C THR A 132 8.00 7.70 18.59
N ASN A 133 7.30 6.62 18.26
CA ASN A 133 7.89 5.41 17.66
C ASN A 133 6.98 4.76 16.60
N GLU A 134 7.54 3.80 15.84
CA GLU A 134 6.86 3.08 14.76
C GLU A 134 5.63 2.28 15.23
N ALA A 135 5.63 1.78 16.47
CA ALA A 135 4.53 0.97 17.01
C ALA A 135 3.29 1.84 17.30
N GLU A 136 3.50 3.03 17.87
CA GLU A 136 2.45 4.05 18.08
C GLU A 136 1.87 4.51 16.74
N VAL A 137 2.72 4.81 15.75
CA VAL A 137 2.25 5.13 14.39
C VAL A 137 1.41 3.98 13.82
N SER A 138 1.92 2.74 13.93
CA SER A 138 1.24 1.56 13.41
C SER A 138 -0.14 1.33 14.06
N GLN A 139 -0.23 1.37 15.38
CA GLN A 139 -1.46 1.04 16.11
C GLN A 139 -2.45 2.21 16.14
N ASP A 140 -1.97 3.42 16.44
CA ASP A 140 -2.83 4.55 16.76
C ASP A 140 -3.18 5.40 15.53
N ILE A 141 -2.39 5.29 14.45
CA ILE A 141 -2.65 5.95 13.17
C ILE A 141 -3.06 4.92 12.10
N ILE A 142 -2.19 3.98 11.74
CA ILE A 142 -2.43 3.13 10.56
C ILE A 142 -3.65 2.22 10.77
N ILE A 143 -3.68 1.43 11.85
CA ILE A 143 -4.83 0.56 12.14
C ILE A 143 -6.11 1.36 12.31
N ARG A 144 -6.03 2.53 12.97
CA ARG A 144 -7.16 3.45 13.14
C ARG A 144 -7.72 3.92 11.80
N VAL A 145 -6.88 4.37 10.88
CA VAL A 145 -7.27 4.81 9.54
C VAL A 145 -7.86 3.65 8.74
N LEU A 146 -7.23 2.46 8.78
CA LEU A 146 -7.73 1.28 8.06
C LEU A 146 -9.11 0.82 8.57
N GLU A 147 -9.35 0.86 9.88
CA GLU A 147 -10.66 0.52 10.46
C GLU A 147 -11.76 1.46 9.97
N VAL A 148 -11.47 2.77 9.89
CA VAL A 148 -12.42 3.78 9.41
C VAL A 148 -12.64 3.71 7.90
N LEU A 149 -11.62 3.24 7.16
CA LEU A 149 -11.71 2.88 5.75
C LEU A 149 -12.33 1.50 5.50
N GLU A 150 -12.99 0.95 6.51
CA GLU A 150 -13.79 -0.27 6.49
C GLU A 150 -13.00 -1.57 6.25
N TRP A 151 -11.69 -1.57 6.49
CA TRP A 151 -10.93 -2.82 6.47
C TRP A 151 -11.35 -3.73 7.63
N PRO A 152 -11.73 -4.99 7.36
CA PRO A 152 -12.22 -5.87 8.40
C PRO A 152 -11.08 -6.45 9.23
N ARG A 153 -10.64 -5.72 10.26
CA ARG A 153 -9.47 -6.06 11.11
C ARG A 153 -9.56 -7.42 11.82
N PHE A 154 -10.78 -7.91 12.10
CA PHE A 154 -11.00 -9.21 12.74
C PHE A 154 -11.14 -10.36 11.73
N THR A 155 -11.10 -10.06 10.43
CA THR A 155 -11.15 -11.10 9.40
C THR A 155 -9.73 -11.58 9.11
N PRO A 156 -9.43 -12.88 9.31
CA PRO A 156 -8.10 -13.40 9.07
C PRO A 156 -7.63 -13.14 7.65
N LYS A 157 -6.34 -12.86 7.50
CA LYS A 157 -5.68 -12.69 6.19
C LYS A 157 -6.26 -11.57 5.32
N VAL A 158 -6.98 -10.59 5.89
CA VAL A 158 -7.36 -9.35 5.19
C VAL A 158 -6.38 -8.22 5.48
N ILE A 159 -6.01 -8.04 6.75
CA ILE A 159 -4.90 -7.19 7.18
C ILE A 159 -3.88 -8.13 7.84
N ILE A 160 -2.70 -8.29 7.25
CA ILE A 160 -1.64 -9.15 7.79
C ILE A 160 -0.51 -8.27 8.30
N PRO A 161 -0.35 -8.08 9.62
CA PRO A 161 0.80 -7.40 10.17
C PRO A 161 2.07 -8.27 10.02
N GLN A 162 3.22 -7.61 9.92
CA GLN A 162 4.54 -8.27 9.85
C GLN A 162 4.59 -9.36 8.77
N TYR A 163 4.06 -9.06 7.58
CA TYR A 163 3.93 -10.01 6.48
C TYR A 163 5.30 -10.39 5.92
N GLY A 164 5.62 -11.68 5.93
CA GLY A 164 6.91 -12.19 5.46
C GLY A 164 6.99 -12.23 3.93
N VAL A 165 8.10 -11.72 3.38
CA VAL A 165 8.42 -11.78 1.94
C VAL A 165 9.88 -12.19 1.79
N GLU A 166 10.12 -13.37 1.20
CA GLU A 166 11.46 -13.90 0.89
C GLU A 166 12.53 -13.74 2.00
N GLY A 167 12.16 -14.06 3.25
CA GLY A 167 13.09 -13.97 4.40
C GLY A 167 13.24 -12.56 5.00
N ARG A 168 12.47 -11.58 4.52
CA ARG A 168 12.26 -10.27 5.17
C ARG A 168 10.78 -10.08 5.51
N ARG A 169 10.40 -8.90 5.96
CA ARG A 169 9.02 -8.57 6.36
C ARG A 169 8.65 -7.13 5.99
N VAL A 170 7.37 -6.91 5.70
CA VAL A 170 6.74 -5.57 5.62
C VAL A 170 5.77 -5.41 6.79
N ASP A 171 5.56 -4.17 7.25
CA ASP A 171 4.75 -3.94 8.46
C ASP A 171 3.29 -4.34 8.29
N PHE A 172 2.68 -4.06 7.14
CA PHE A 172 1.34 -4.54 6.81
C PHE A 172 1.21 -4.97 5.36
N ALA A 173 0.51 -6.09 5.15
CA ALA A 173 -0.02 -6.50 3.86
C ALA A 173 -1.54 -6.45 3.88
N LEU A 174 -2.12 -5.60 3.03
CA LEU A 174 -3.56 -5.53 2.82
C LEU A 174 -3.95 -6.46 1.67
N CYS A 175 -4.86 -7.39 1.95
CA CYS A 175 -5.12 -8.53 1.09
C CYS A 175 -6.55 -8.52 0.55
N HIS A 176 -6.67 -8.68 -0.75
CA HIS A 176 -7.94 -9.01 -1.40
C HIS A 176 -7.70 -9.74 -2.73
N PRO A 177 -8.23 -10.97 -2.91
CA PRO A 177 -8.91 -11.81 -1.91
C PRO A 177 -8.04 -12.14 -0.69
N GLN A 178 -8.62 -12.74 0.35
CA GLN A 178 -7.91 -13.07 1.60
C GLN A 178 -6.60 -13.82 1.34
N GLY A 179 -5.51 -13.36 1.97
CA GLY A 179 -4.17 -13.92 1.82
C GLY A 179 -3.46 -13.57 0.52
N LYS A 180 -4.09 -12.82 -0.39
CA LYS A 180 -3.46 -12.30 -1.60
C LYS A 180 -3.14 -10.81 -1.43
N PRO A 181 -1.87 -10.43 -1.18
CA PRO A 181 -1.51 -9.04 -0.93
C PRO A 181 -1.77 -8.18 -2.17
N ARG A 182 -2.33 -6.97 -1.97
CA ARG A 182 -2.32 -5.94 -3.00
C ARG A 182 -1.95 -4.53 -2.55
N VAL A 183 -1.77 -4.32 -1.25
CA VAL A 183 -1.04 -3.16 -0.73
C VAL A 183 0.02 -3.66 0.24
N PHE A 184 1.24 -3.16 0.11
CA PHE A 184 2.22 -3.21 1.19
C PHE A 184 2.34 -1.83 1.82
N ILE A 185 2.34 -1.79 3.16
CA ILE A 185 2.57 -0.58 3.94
C ILE A 185 3.83 -0.81 4.77
N GLU A 186 4.80 0.09 4.62
CA GLU A 186 5.98 0.21 5.47
C GLU A 186 5.78 1.43 6.37
N VAL A 187 5.97 1.24 7.67
CA VAL A 187 5.81 2.28 8.68
C VAL A 187 7.18 2.75 9.15
N LYS A 188 7.29 4.05 9.40
CA LYS A 188 8.48 4.69 9.97
C LYS A 188 8.11 5.56 11.16
N GLN A 189 9.13 5.94 11.93
CA GLN A 189 8.98 6.94 12.98
C GLN A 189 8.68 8.31 12.36
N VAL A 190 7.80 9.08 13.01
CA VAL A 190 7.43 10.45 12.60
C VAL A 190 8.68 11.28 12.27
N GLY A 191 8.71 11.86 11.07
CA GLY A 191 9.81 12.69 10.59
C GLY A 191 10.98 11.92 9.95
N ASN A 192 10.91 10.59 9.87
CA ASN A 192 12.00 9.74 9.37
C ASN A 192 11.58 8.82 8.21
N LEU A 193 11.19 9.40 7.08
CA LEU A 193 10.82 8.66 5.87
C LEU A 193 12.01 8.22 4.99
N ASP A 194 13.23 8.67 5.28
CA ASP A 194 14.38 8.44 4.42
C ASP A 194 14.91 6.99 4.51
N GLY A 195 15.42 6.48 3.39
CA GLY A 195 16.21 5.24 3.33
C GLY A 195 15.41 3.92 3.37
N ALA A 196 14.12 3.97 3.70
CA ALA A 196 13.23 2.81 3.72
C ALA A 196 12.73 2.40 2.33
N GLU A 197 12.76 3.36 1.40
CA GLU A 197 12.15 3.27 0.10
C GLU A 197 12.59 2.01 -0.66
N LYS A 198 13.90 1.88 -0.94
CA LYS A 198 14.45 0.80 -1.79
C LYS A 198 14.04 -0.61 -1.36
N GLN A 199 13.77 -0.83 -0.07
CA GLN A 199 13.39 -2.15 0.43
C GLN A 199 11.93 -2.47 0.11
N LEU A 200 11.00 -1.59 0.48
CA LEU A 200 9.56 -1.76 0.22
C LEU A 200 9.27 -2.04 -1.27
N PHE A 201 9.96 -1.33 -2.17
CA PHE A 201 9.70 -1.47 -3.62
C PHE A 201 10.31 -2.70 -4.26
N GLY A 202 11.38 -3.27 -3.70
CA GLY A 202 11.89 -4.56 -4.15
C GLY A 202 10.81 -5.63 -3.96
N TYR A 203 10.27 -5.73 -2.75
CA TYR A 203 9.22 -6.72 -2.43
C TYR A 203 7.94 -6.50 -3.19
N ALA A 204 7.46 -5.25 -3.23
CA ALA A 204 6.21 -4.96 -3.91
C ALA A 204 6.32 -5.27 -5.41
N PHE A 205 7.48 -5.06 -6.02
CA PHE A 205 7.73 -5.42 -7.41
C PHE A 205 7.79 -6.94 -7.60
N ASP A 206 8.61 -7.64 -6.80
CA ASP A 206 8.83 -9.08 -6.94
C ASP A 206 7.54 -9.89 -6.70
N GLU A 207 6.71 -9.47 -5.75
CA GLU A 207 5.40 -10.08 -5.45
C GLU A 207 4.27 -9.59 -6.38
N GLY A 208 4.55 -8.64 -7.28
CA GLY A 208 3.55 -8.06 -8.20
C GLY A 208 2.43 -7.30 -7.49
N VAL A 209 2.73 -6.71 -6.33
CA VAL A 209 1.80 -5.90 -5.53
C VAL A 209 1.61 -4.54 -6.23
N PRO A 210 0.36 -4.17 -6.60
CA PRO A 210 0.09 -3.00 -7.43
C PRO A 210 0.29 -1.66 -6.72
N ILE A 211 0.33 -1.66 -5.38
CA ILE A 211 0.37 -0.45 -4.55
C ILE A 211 1.36 -0.68 -3.40
N ALA A 212 2.27 0.28 -3.20
CA ALA A 212 3.08 0.33 -2.00
C ALA A 212 2.92 1.70 -1.33
N VAL A 213 2.89 1.70 0.00
CA VAL A 213 2.72 2.88 0.83
C VAL A 213 3.88 2.96 1.81
N LEU A 214 4.56 4.10 1.83
CA LEU A 214 5.56 4.42 2.84
C LEU A 214 5.02 5.57 3.68
N THR A 215 4.96 5.40 5.00
CA THR A 215 4.36 6.41 5.88
C THR A 215 5.02 6.46 7.25
N ASP A 216 5.05 7.65 7.83
CA ASP A 216 5.47 7.92 9.20
C ASP A 216 4.29 8.41 10.07
N GLY A 217 3.06 8.22 9.57
CA GLY A 217 1.83 8.73 10.19
C GLY A 217 1.46 10.14 9.73
N GLN A 218 2.43 11.05 9.59
CA GLN A 218 2.19 12.39 9.04
C GLN A 218 2.14 12.35 7.52
N LYS A 219 3.21 11.87 6.90
CA LYS A 219 3.37 11.81 5.46
C LYS A 219 3.03 10.41 4.96
N TRP A 220 2.28 10.34 3.87
CA TRP A 220 1.85 9.11 3.22
C TRP A 220 2.23 9.19 1.75
N GLN A 221 3.23 8.41 1.36
CA GLN A 221 3.70 8.33 -0.01
C GLN A 221 3.11 7.08 -0.67
N PHE A 222 2.34 7.29 -1.73
CA PHE A 222 1.71 6.23 -2.52
C PHE A 222 2.51 6.00 -3.80
N PHE A 223 2.80 4.74 -4.08
CA PHE A 223 3.61 4.35 -5.24
C PHE A 223 2.88 3.32 -6.08
N HIS A 224 3.22 3.30 -7.37
CA HIS A 224 2.85 2.24 -8.30
C HIS A 224 4.07 1.34 -8.58
N PRO A 225 4.25 0.24 -7.82
CA PRO A 225 5.45 -0.59 -7.89
C PRO A 225 5.48 -1.51 -9.10
N THR A 226 4.60 -1.35 -10.09
CA THR A 226 4.68 -2.02 -11.41
C THR A 226 4.84 -1.02 -12.57
N GLY A 227 4.91 0.30 -12.27
CA GLY A 227 5.02 1.36 -13.28
C GLY A 227 6.46 1.65 -13.71
N GLU A 228 6.68 2.13 -14.94
CA GLU A 228 8.01 2.36 -15.52
C GLU A 228 8.87 3.44 -14.82
N GLY A 229 10.12 3.59 -15.24
CA GLY A 229 11.03 4.61 -14.70
C GLY A 229 11.73 4.22 -13.40
N LYS A 230 12.54 5.14 -12.87
CA LYS A 230 13.29 4.94 -11.62
C LYS A 230 12.34 4.87 -10.44
N PHE A 231 12.82 4.31 -9.34
CA PHE A 231 12.00 4.14 -8.13
C PHE A 231 11.29 5.45 -7.69
N ARG A 232 12.02 6.55 -7.51
CA ARG A 232 11.45 7.85 -7.11
C ARG A 232 10.43 8.39 -8.11
N GLU A 233 10.56 8.00 -9.38
CA GLU A 233 9.64 8.36 -10.45
C GLU A 233 8.33 7.56 -10.38
N ARG A 234 8.22 6.52 -9.55
CA ARG A 234 6.98 5.73 -9.39
C ARG A 234 6.07 6.25 -8.28
N LYS A 235 6.46 7.34 -7.61
CA LYS A 235 5.59 8.02 -6.65
C LYS A 235 4.40 8.63 -7.39
N VAL A 236 3.21 8.26 -6.96
CA VAL A 236 1.92 8.71 -7.51
C VAL A 236 1.45 9.95 -6.78
N TYR A 237 1.51 9.91 -5.45
CA TYR A 237 1.04 11.00 -4.60
C TYR A 237 1.77 11.00 -3.27
N GLU A 238 1.93 12.18 -2.69
CA GLU A 238 2.40 12.37 -1.32
C GLU A 238 1.36 13.21 -0.59
N LEU A 239 0.78 12.63 0.46
CA LEU A 239 -0.14 13.30 1.36
C LEU A 239 0.64 13.69 2.62
N ASP A 240 0.56 14.94 3.05
CA ASP A 240 1.03 15.37 4.37
C ASP A 240 -0.19 15.74 5.22
N LEU A 241 -0.52 14.94 6.23
CA LEU A 241 -1.71 15.13 7.05
C LEU A 241 -1.69 16.45 7.83
N ILE A 242 -0.54 17.08 8.06
CA ILE A 242 -0.45 18.37 8.76
C ILE A 242 -0.72 19.53 7.78
N GLU A 243 -0.11 19.48 6.60
CA GLU A 243 -0.14 20.56 5.60
C GLU A 243 -1.35 20.49 4.67
N THR A 244 -1.87 19.28 4.42
CA THR A 244 -2.99 19.05 3.51
C THR A 244 -4.31 19.26 4.24
N ASP A 245 -5.26 19.93 3.57
CA ASP A 245 -6.62 20.11 4.06
C ASP A 245 -7.31 18.77 4.42
N SER A 246 -8.23 18.78 5.38
CA SER A 246 -8.85 17.55 5.89
C SER A 246 -9.71 16.87 4.84
N GLU A 247 -10.45 17.63 4.07
CA GLU A 247 -11.35 17.13 3.03
C GLU A 247 -10.53 16.49 1.90
N GLU A 248 -9.43 17.10 1.50
CA GLU A 248 -8.49 16.50 0.54
C GLU A 248 -7.83 15.24 1.11
N SER A 249 -7.43 15.25 2.39
CA SER A 249 -6.87 14.07 3.06
C SER A 249 -7.85 12.89 3.08
N VAL A 250 -9.12 13.16 3.41
CA VAL A 250 -10.23 12.20 3.35
C VAL A 250 -10.40 11.65 1.93
N ALA A 251 -10.41 12.53 0.93
CA ALA A 251 -10.59 12.13 -0.46
C ALA A 251 -9.44 11.21 -0.94
N ARG A 252 -8.19 11.54 -0.60
CA ARG A 252 -7.01 10.77 -0.99
C ARG A 252 -6.93 9.42 -0.28
N LEU A 253 -7.17 9.37 1.03
CA LEU A 253 -7.17 8.13 1.79
C LEU A 253 -8.30 7.20 1.34
N ASN A 254 -9.51 7.71 1.09
CA ASN A 254 -10.58 6.90 0.50
C ASN A 254 -10.21 6.37 -0.89
N ARG A 255 -9.71 7.23 -1.77
CA ARG A 255 -9.34 6.85 -3.13
C ARG A 255 -8.31 5.73 -3.17
N TYR A 256 -7.31 5.77 -2.28
CA TYR A 256 -6.17 4.84 -2.33
C TYR A 256 -6.24 3.68 -1.35
N LEU A 257 -7.10 3.73 -0.32
CA LEU A 257 -7.12 2.73 0.74
C LEU A 257 -8.53 2.31 1.19
N ASN A 258 -9.65 2.80 0.62
CA ASN A 258 -10.97 2.30 1.02
C ASN A 258 -11.16 0.81 0.66
N TYR A 259 -11.72 0.02 1.58
CA TYR A 259 -11.87 -1.42 1.39
C TYR A 259 -12.82 -1.78 0.24
N GLU A 260 -14.00 -1.17 0.17
CA GLU A 260 -14.97 -1.42 -0.92
C GLU A 260 -14.37 -1.04 -2.29
N ALA A 261 -13.73 0.13 -2.39
CA ALA A 261 -13.05 0.59 -3.61
C ALA A 261 -11.95 -0.39 -4.05
N PHE A 262 -11.27 -1.02 -3.08
CA PHE A 262 -10.24 -2.01 -3.35
C PHE A 262 -10.83 -3.33 -3.85
N GLN A 263 -11.93 -3.79 -3.25
CA GLN A 263 -12.67 -4.99 -3.69
C GLN A 263 -13.14 -4.86 -5.13
N ASN A 264 -13.62 -3.67 -5.49
CA ASN A 264 -14.12 -3.35 -6.83
C ASN A 264 -13.02 -3.00 -7.85
N GLY A 265 -11.73 -3.04 -7.45
CA GLY A 265 -10.60 -2.72 -8.32
C GLY A 265 -10.44 -1.24 -8.68
N GLN A 266 -11.27 -0.36 -8.11
CA GLN A 266 -11.25 1.08 -8.36
C GLN A 266 -9.95 1.71 -7.86
N THR A 267 -9.47 1.30 -6.69
CA THR A 267 -8.22 1.80 -6.10
C THR A 267 -7.00 1.56 -7.01
N VAL A 268 -6.86 0.34 -7.56
CA VAL A 268 -5.74 0.01 -8.44
C VAL A 268 -5.84 0.77 -9.77
N THR A 269 -7.06 1.01 -10.25
CA THR A 269 -7.33 1.81 -11.45
C THR A 269 -6.97 3.28 -11.21
N ALA A 270 -7.34 3.83 -10.05
CA ALA A 270 -7.01 5.19 -9.62
C ALA A 270 -5.49 5.39 -9.55
N ILE A 271 -4.76 4.51 -8.84
CA ILE A 271 -3.29 4.57 -8.73
C ILE A 271 -2.62 4.56 -10.12
N LYS A 272 -3.09 3.69 -11.03
CA LYS A 272 -2.56 3.64 -12.40
C LYS A 272 -2.84 4.92 -13.18
N SER A 273 -4.07 5.41 -13.13
CA SER A 273 -4.48 6.64 -13.82
C SER A 273 -3.67 7.85 -13.33
N ASP A 274 -3.56 7.99 -12.01
CA ASP A 274 -2.87 9.12 -11.39
C ASP A 274 -1.35 9.04 -11.67
N TYR A 275 -0.79 7.82 -11.70
CA TYR A 275 0.59 7.61 -12.12
C TYR A 275 0.85 8.00 -13.59
N GLN A 276 -0.07 7.70 -14.50
CA GLN A 276 0.05 8.13 -15.90
C GLN A 276 0.01 9.65 -16.04
N GLU A 277 -0.82 10.33 -15.25
CA GLU A 277 -0.86 11.79 -15.25
C GLU A 277 0.46 12.39 -14.74
N VAL A 278 1.03 11.81 -13.69
CA VAL A 278 2.36 12.18 -13.21
C VAL A 278 3.45 11.98 -14.27
N LEU A 279 3.40 10.89 -15.05
CA LEU A 279 4.35 10.67 -16.15
C LEU A 279 4.21 11.73 -17.25
N LYS A 280 2.99 12.03 -17.68
CA LYS A 280 2.74 13.07 -18.69
C LYS A 280 3.25 14.43 -18.22
N GLN A 281 2.95 14.81 -16.98
CA GLN A 281 3.38 16.09 -16.43
C GLN A 281 4.91 16.20 -16.40
N ARG A 282 5.62 15.14 -16.02
CA ARG A 282 7.09 15.11 -16.07
C ARG A 282 7.64 15.17 -17.49
N GLU A 283 6.99 14.49 -18.45
CA GLU A 283 7.40 14.56 -19.85
C GLU A 283 7.22 15.98 -20.41
N ILE A 284 6.13 16.67 -20.06
CA ILE A 284 5.90 18.08 -20.38
C ILE A 284 6.99 18.94 -19.75
N GLU A 285 7.25 18.81 -18.44
CA GLU A 285 8.27 19.57 -17.73
C GLU A 285 9.68 19.36 -18.29
N ALA A 286 10.03 18.13 -18.68
CA ALA A 286 11.31 17.82 -19.28
C ALA A 286 11.45 18.41 -20.70
N ARG A 287 10.35 18.53 -21.45
CA ARG A 287 10.35 19.06 -22.83
C ARG A 287 10.11 20.56 -22.92
N LEU A 288 9.53 21.19 -21.89
CA LEU A 288 9.28 22.64 -21.88
C LEU A 288 10.55 23.47 -22.15
N PRO A 289 11.72 23.17 -21.56
CA PRO A 289 12.96 23.88 -21.88
C PRO A 289 13.39 23.70 -23.34
N GLU A 290 13.27 22.49 -23.89
CA GLU A 290 13.60 22.21 -25.29
C GLU A 290 12.64 22.94 -26.25
N ALA A 291 11.35 22.95 -25.93
CA ALA A 291 10.33 23.67 -26.69
C ALA A 291 10.56 25.19 -26.63
N TRP A 292 10.90 25.73 -25.46
CA TRP A 292 11.25 27.14 -25.29
C TRP A 292 12.48 27.53 -26.13
N ASN A 293 13.53 26.71 -26.12
CA ASN A 293 14.73 26.97 -26.91
C ASN A 293 14.45 26.91 -28.41
N LYS A 294 13.68 25.92 -28.88
CA LYS A 294 13.27 25.84 -30.29
C LYS A 294 12.47 27.06 -30.74
N LEU A 295 11.51 27.51 -29.92
CA LEU A 295 10.74 28.73 -30.17
C LEU A 295 11.60 30.00 -30.28
N LEU A 296 12.78 30.02 -29.63
CA LEU A 296 13.71 31.16 -29.72
C LEU A 296 14.66 31.08 -30.94
N GLN A 297 14.89 29.88 -31.48
CA GLN A 297 15.81 29.64 -32.60
C GLN A 297 15.15 29.77 -33.97
N ASP A 298 13.87 29.46 -34.04
CA ASP A 298 13.12 29.48 -35.27
C ASP A 298 12.52 30.88 -35.48
N GLU A 299 13.14 31.68 -36.36
CA GLU A 299 12.70 33.06 -36.64
C GLU A 299 11.30 33.10 -37.27
N ASP A 300 10.86 32.01 -37.91
CA ASP A 300 9.57 31.88 -38.57
C ASP A 300 8.45 31.36 -37.62
N GLU A 301 8.80 30.54 -36.62
CA GLU A 301 7.89 30.05 -35.55
C GLU A 301 7.79 31.01 -34.36
N PHE A 302 8.55 32.11 -34.39
CA PHE A 302 8.55 33.13 -33.34
C PHE A 302 7.15 33.74 -33.19
N SER A 303 6.40 33.29 -32.18
CA SER A 303 4.99 33.67 -32.09
C SER A 303 4.82 35.19 -31.91
N GLU A 304 4.12 35.83 -32.85
CA GLU A 304 3.71 37.24 -32.80
C GLU A 304 3.03 37.58 -31.45
N SER A 305 2.33 36.60 -30.86
CA SER A 305 1.72 36.68 -29.54
C SER A 305 2.72 36.90 -28.41
N LEU A 306 3.89 36.26 -28.44
CA LEU A 306 4.93 36.43 -27.40
C LEU A 306 5.56 37.82 -27.49
N LEU A 307 5.85 38.29 -28.72
CA LEU A 307 6.31 39.67 -28.94
C LEU A 307 5.30 40.68 -28.41
N LYS A 308 4.03 40.54 -28.83
CA LYS A 308 2.96 41.44 -28.43
C LYS A 308 2.76 41.47 -26.91
N ALA A 309 2.82 40.31 -26.26
CA ALA A 309 2.72 40.21 -24.81
C ALA A 309 3.89 40.93 -24.11
N MET A 310 5.12 40.73 -24.59
CA MET A 310 6.32 41.38 -24.05
C MET A 310 6.32 42.90 -24.28
N ILE A 311 5.92 43.35 -25.47
CA ILE A 311 5.79 44.77 -25.81
C ILE A 311 4.76 45.44 -24.89
N GLY A 312 3.54 44.92 -24.84
CA GLY A 312 2.47 45.50 -24.02
C GLY A 312 2.78 45.47 -22.52
N LYS A 313 3.42 44.40 -22.02
CA LYS A 313 3.83 44.35 -20.61
C LYS A 313 4.95 45.33 -20.29
N THR A 314 5.91 45.51 -21.19
CA THR A 314 7.01 46.47 -21.01
C THR A 314 6.49 47.90 -21.07
N GLU A 315 5.63 48.22 -22.04
CA GLU A 315 4.97 49.52 -22.14
C GLU A 315 4.20 49.86 -20.87
N SER A 316 3.43 48.91 -20.33
CA SER A 316 2.73 49.09 -19.05
C SER A 316 3.65 49.38 -17.87
N LEU A 317 4.92 48.98 -17.92
CA LEU A 317 5.89 49.18 -16.83
C LEU A 317 6.70 50.47 -16.99
N CYS A 318 7.05 50.87 -18.21
CA CYS A 318 7.90 52.05 -18.47
C CYS A 318 7.18 53.22 -19.17
N GLY A 319 5.91 53.08 -19.53
CA GLY A 319 5.10 54.11 -20.19
C GLY A 319 5.54 54.43 -21.63
N THR A 320 6.41 53.60 -22.21
CA THR A 320 6.94 53.75 -23.57
C THR A 320 6.98 52.39 -24.24
N GLU A 321 6.47 52.31 -25.48
CA GLU A 321 6.43 51.06 -26.24
C GLU A 321 7.84 50.66 -26.71
N PRO A 322 8.37 49.48 -26.34
CA PRO A 322 9.64 49.01 -26.88
C PRO A 322 9.46 48.55 -28.34
N THR A 323 10.50 48.74 -29.15
CA THR A 323 10.54 48.21 -30.51
C THR A 323 10.64 46.69 -30.52
N GLN A 324 10.12 46.06 -31.58
CA GLN A 324 10.24 44.61 -31.79
C GLN A 324 11.71 44.15 -31.73
N GLU A 325 12.63 44.91 -32.34
CA GLU A 325 14.06 44.62 -32.36
C GLU A 325 14.69 44.62 -30.95
N GLN A 326 14.28 45.56 -30.08
CA GLN A 326 14.72 45.59 -28.68
C GLN A 326 14.28 44.35 -27.89
N VAL A 327 13.03 43.91 -28.10
CA VAL A 327 12.48 42.71 -27.45
C VAL A 327 13.16 41.44 -27.99
N LEU A 328 13.34 41.32 -29.30
CA LEU A 328 14.05 40.21 -29.95
C LEU A 328 15.49 40.09 -29.45
N THR A 329 16.21 41.22 -29.41
CA THR A 329 17.60 41.27 -28.93
C THR A 329 17.69 40.83 -27.46
N PHE A 330 16.73 41.25 -26.64
CA PHE A 330 16.67 40.84 -25.24
C PHE A 330 16.44 39.33 -25.08
N LEU A 331 15.51 38.75 -25.84
CA LEU A 331 15.17 37.32 -25.77
C LEU A 331 16.32 36.43 -26.28
N LYS A 332 16.95 36.79 -27.41
CA LYS A 332 18.17 36.10 -27.91
C LYS A 332 19.34 36.18 -26.91
N ARG A 333 19.41 37.25 -26.11
CA ARG A 333 20.43 37.36 -25.04
C ARG A 333 20.17 36.41 -23.86
N LEU A 334 18.92 36.02 -23.60
CA LEU A 334 18.59 35.06 -22.53
C LEU A 334 19.07 33.64 -22.87
N GLU A 335 19.05 33.25 -24.16
CA GLU A 335 19.67 32.01 -24.65
C GLU A 335 21.15 31.94 -24.26
N ARG A 336 21.92 33.00 -24.54
CA ARG A 336 23.37 33.04 -24.27
C ARG A 336 23.75 33.00 -22.78
N LYS A 337 22.82 33.26 -21.87
CA LYS A 337 23.05 33.19 -20.42
C LYS A 337 22.63 31.85 -19.81
N THR A 338 21.89 31.03 -20.55
CA THR A 338 21.30 29.78 -20.04
C THR A 338 22.05 28.52 -20.47
N GLU A 339 23.17 28.62 -21.20
CA GLU A 339 24.08 27.48 -21.40
C GLU A 339 24.48 26.89 -20.04
N PRO A 340 24.05 25.66 -19.70
CA PRO A 340 24.52 25.00 -18.51
C PRO A 340 25.97 24.58 -18.77
N LYS A 341 26.88 24.83 -17.82
CA LYS A 341 28.12 24.03 -17.75
C LYS A 341 27.71 22.55 -17.78
N PRO A 342 28.43 21.68 -18.52
CA PRO A 342 28.11 20.26 -18.56
C PRO A 342 28.12 19.70 -17.14
N VAL A 343 26.92 19.48 -16.58
CA VAL A 343 26.76 18.65 -15.41
C VAL A 343 27.08 17.24 -15.90
N SER A 344 28.12 16.62 -15.32
CA SER A 344 28.45 15.23 -15.58
C SER A 344 27.25 14.35 -15.19
N SER A 345 26.37 14.08 -16.14
CA SER A 345 25.34 13.06 -16.04
C SER A 345 26.02 11.72 -16.20
N THR A 346 26.43 11.14 -15.07
CA THR A 346 26.57 9.69 -15.02
C THR A 346 25.18 9.09 -15.27
N PRO A 347 25.02 8.12 -16.19
CA PRO A 347 23.72 7.52 -16.43
C PRO A 347 23.42 6.56 -15.27
N ASP A 348 22.54 6.97 -14.37
CA ASP A 348 21.88 6.05 -13.47
C ASP A 348 21.04 5.05 -14.30
N PRO A 349 21.16 3.74 -14.06
CA PRO A 349 20.59 2.73 -14.93
C PRO A 349 19.06 2.78 -14.94
N LYS A 350 18.49 2.85 -16.15
CA LYS A 350 17.05 2.77 -16.44
C LYS A 350 16.47 1.49 -15.86
N TYR A 351 15.50 1.64 -14.95
CA TYR A 351 14.74 0.54 -14.37
C TYR A 351 13.45 0.36 -15.19
N LYS A 352 13.29 -0.80 -15.85
CA LYS A 352 12.06 -1.20 -16.55
C LYS A 352 11.16 -2.04 -15.65
N MET A 353 9.85 -1.89 -15.81
CA MET A 353 8.82 -2.53 -15.00
C MET A 353 7.76 -3.13 -15.94
N PRO A 354 7.23 -4.35 -15.69
CA PRO A 354 6.25 -4.96 -16.57
C PRO A 354 4.80 -4.68 -16.12
N SER A 355 3.92 -4.44 -17.09
CA SER A 355 2.46 -4.44 -16.91
C SER A 355 1.83 -5.83 -17.08
N ALA A 356 0.62 -5.96 -16.54
CA ALA A 356 -0.12 -7.20 -16.22
C ALA A 356 -0.80 -7.97 -17.38
N LEU A 357 -1.20 -9.22 -17.04
CA LEU A 357 -1.95 -10.26 -17.79
C LEU A 357 -3.40 -9.87 -18.18
N PRO A 358 -4.05 -10.57 -19.16
CA PRO A 358 -4.87 -11.76 -18.83
C PRO A 358 -4.91 -12.93 -19.85
N ASN A 359 -5.03 -14.13 -19.26
CA ASN A 359 -5.79 -15.35 -19.60
C ASN A 359 -5.45 -16.33 -20.74
N GLU A 360 -5.14 -17.55 -20.26
CA GLU A 360 -5.69 -18.87 -20.62
C GLU A 360 -6.02 -19.18 -22.09
N THR A 361 -5.22 -20.03 -22.71
CA THR A 361 -5.42 -21.50 -22.83
C THR A 361 -4.55 -22.00 -23.98
N SER A 362 -4.14 -23.28 -23.92
CA SER A 362 -3.69 -24.06 -25.08
C SER A 362 -2.45 -23.61 -25.86
N ASN A 363 -1.38 -24.41 -25.71
CA ASN A 363 -0.23 -24.57 -26.62
C ASN A 363 0.56 -23.30 -26.96
N PHE A 364 1.67 -23.48 -27.67
CA PHE A 364 2.52 -22.46 -28.32
C PHE A 364 3.85 -22.07 -27.63
N SER A 365 4.90 -22.66 -28.22
CA SER A 365 6.24 -22.11 -28.53
C SER A 365 6.90 -21.14 -27.55
N GLN A 366 7.92 -21.68 -26.86
CA GLN A 366 8.97 -20.94 -26.18
C GLN A 366 9.76 -20.05 -27.17
N SER A 367 9.98 -18.80 -26.80
CA SER A 367 11.11 -17.98 -27.27
C SER A 367 11.93 -17.53 -26.05
N PRO A 368 13.28 -17.46 -26.15
CA PRO A 368 14.17 -17.83 -25.05
C PRO A 368 14.55 -16.64 -24.14
N LYS A 369 14.67 -16.89 -22.83
CA LYS A 369 15.45 -16.01 -21.92
C LYS A 369 16.91 -16.06 -22.41
N SER A 370 17.53 -14.93 -22.74
CA SER A 370 18.98 -14.93 -22.98
C SER A 370 19.66 -15.33 -21.67
N GLN A 371 20.14 -16.56 -21.63
CA GLN A 371 20.93 -17.06 -20.53
C GLN A 371 22.25 -16.27 -20.63
N THR A 372 22.78 -15.63 -19.57
CA THR A 372 24.07 -14.90 -19.66
C THR A 372 25.18 -15.68 -18.98
N ARG A 373 26.41 -15.56 -19.49
CA ARG A 373 27.63 -16.18 -18.93
C ARG A 373 28.74 -15.15 -18.73
N LEU A 374 29.80 -15.53 -18.01
CA LEU A 374 30.99 -14.71 -17.84
C LEU A 374 32.11 -15.21 -18.74
N ARG A 375 32.75 -14.26 -19.42
CA ARG A 375 34.04 -14.44 -20.07
C ARG A 375 35.06 -13.56 -19.35
N VAL A 376 36.15 -14.15 -18.88
CA VAL A 376 37.19 -13.44 -18.12
C VAL A 376 38.54 -13.64 -18.77
N THR A 377 39.24 -12.54 -19.07
CA THR A 377 40.64 -12.58 -19.50
C THR A 377 41.55 -12.26 -18.33
N MET A 378 42.43 -13.21 -18.00
CA MET A 378 43.42 -13.16 -16.92
C MET A 378 44.64 -12.32 -17.32
N PRO A 379 45.51 -11.90 -16.37
CA PRO A 379 46.67 -11.05 -16.67
C PRO A 379 47.69 -11.72 -17.61
N ASN A 380 47.77 -13.05 -17.58
CA ASN A 380 48.58 -13.87 -18.49
C ASN A 380 47.95 -14.04 -19.89
N ARG A 381 46.86 -13.32 -20.20
CA ARG A 381 46.04 -13.40 -21.43
C ARG A 381 45.25 -14.70 -21.60
N GLU A 382 45.18 -15.55 -20.58
CA GLU A 382 44.30 -16.73 -20.59
C GLU A 382 42.83 -16.31 -20.49
N VAL A 383 41.96 -16.92 -21.29
CA VAL A 383 40.51 -16.62 -21.30
C VAL A 383 39.74 -17.78 -20.66
N ILE A 384 39.00 -17.48 -19.59
CA ILE A 384 38.14 -18.41 -18.86
C ILE A 384 36.69 -18.10 -19.23
N ASP A 385 36.01 -19.06 -19.86
CA ASP A 385 34.76 -18.80 -20.55
C ASP A 385 33.83 -20.03 -20.51
N HIS A 386 33.33 -20.38 -19.32
CA HIS A 386 32.44 -21.52 -19.15
C HIS A 386 31.02 -21.26 -19.62
N TYR A 387 30.28 -22.34 -19.89
CA TYR A 387 28.87 -22.26 -20.27
C TYR A 387 28.03 -21.56 -19.20
N ASN A 388 28.35 -21.71 -17.91
CA ASN A 388 27.65 -21.00 -16.84
C ASN A 388 28.60 -19.97 -16.16
N ALA A 389 28.01 -18.88 -15.68
CA ALA A 389 28.76 -17.82 -14.99
C ALA A 389 29.33 -18.27 -13.63
N LEU A 390 28.80 -19.35 -13.05
CA LEU A 390 29.23 -19.85 -11.75
C LEU A 390 30.62 -20.50 -11.85
N ASP A 391 30.82 -21.34 -12.85
CA ASP A 391 32.04 -22.09 -13.08
C ASP A 391 33.17 -21.15 -13.49
N THR A 392 32.91 -20.18 -14.38
CA THR A 392 33.88 -19.10 -14.68
C THR A 392 34.28 -18.35 -13.41
N PHE A 393 33.32 -18.00 -12.56
CA PHE A 393 33.60 -17.25 -11.34
C PHE A 393 34.45 -18.05 -10.34
N ILE A 394 34.16 -19.35 -10.18
CA ILE A 394 34.92 -20.24 -9.29
C ILE A 394 36.35 -20.43 -9.83
N GLU A 395 36.51 -20.74 -11.12
CA GLU A 395 37.85 -20.99 -11.68
C GLU A 395 38.74 -19.75 -11.64
N VAL A 396 38.19 -18.56 -11.90
CA VAL A 396 38.94 -17.29 -11.77
C VAL A 396 39.45 -17.12 -10.34
N ILE A 397 38.62 -17.38 -9.32
CA ILE A 397 39.03 -17.28 -7.91
C ILE A 397 40.11 -18.31 -7.58
N GLU A 398 40.02 -19.53 -8.12
CA GLU A 398 41.03 -20.57 -7.93
C GLU A 398 42.38 -20.16 -8.54
N LYS A 399 42.38 -19.59 -9.76
CA LYS A 399 43.61 -19.14 -10.42
C LYS A 399 44.22 -17.87 -9.83
N LEU A 400 43.41 -16.99 -9.22
CA LEU A 400 43.91 -15.82 -8.49
C LEU A 400 44.50 -16.17 -7.12
N GLY A 401 44.28 -17.40 -6.63
CA GLY A 401 44.71 -17.85 -5.32
C GLY A 401 43.69 -17.48 -4.24
N PRO A 402 42.88 -18.44 -3.75
CA PRO A 402 41.84 -18.18 -2.75
C PRO A 402 42.32 -17.48 -1.47
N GLU A 403 43.56 -17.72 -1.05
CA GLU A 403 44.18 -17.07 0.11
C GLU A 403 44.36 -15.56 -0.10
N GLU A 404 44.92 -15.16 -1.23
CA GLU A 404 45.15 -13.76 -1.57
C GLU A 404 43.81 -13.05 -1.83
N VAL A 405 42.86 -13.73 -2.49
CA VAL A 405 41.49 -13.24 -2.67
C VAL A 405 40.80 -13.00 -1.32
N MET A 406 40.95 -13.90 -0.35
CA MET A 406 40.39 -13.72 1.01
C MET A 406 40.98 -12.51 1.72
N ARG A 407 42.28 -12.22 1.55
CA ARG A 407 42.95 -11.08 2.17
C ARG A 407 42.35 -9.74 1.71
N VAL A 408 41.98 -9.64 0.44
CA VAL A 408 41.45 -8.40 -0.15
C VAL A 408 39.92 -8.36 -0.21
N HIS A 409 39.24 -9.51 -0.16
CA HIS A 409 37.79 -9.60 -0.24
C HIS A 409 37.21 -10.78 0.57
N PRO A 410 37.25 -10.72 1.92
CA PRO A 410 36.84 -11.82 2.81
C PRO A 410 35.33 -12.13 2.77
N THR A 411 34.54 -11.28 2.10
CA THR A 411 33.11 -11.53 1.87
C THR A 411 32.82 -12.51 0.74
N VAL A 412 33.82 -12.79 -0.12
CA VAL A 412 33.70 -13.74 -1.24
C VAL A 412 34.38 -15.05 -0.93
N VAL A 413 35.54 -15.01 -0.25
CA VAL A 413 36.30 -16.19 0.14
C VAL A 413 36.58 -16.15 1.63
N SER A 414 36.31 -17.24 2.35
CA SER A 414 36.49 -17.35 3.81
C SER A 414 36.94 -18.76 4.19
N THR A 415 37.70 -18.91 5.27
CA THR A 415 38.00 -20.23 5.89
C THR A 415 36.87 -20.74 6.79
N LYS A 416 35.95 -19.85 7.17
CA LYS A 416 34.71 -20.20 7.87
C LYS A 416 33.56 -20.32 6.87
N GLN A 417 32.70 -21.32 7.07
CA GLN A 417 31.49 -21.48 6.26
C GLN A 417 30.60 -20.24 6.44
N PHE A 418 30.09 -19.71 5.32
CA PHE A 418 29.09 -18.64 5.35
C PHE A 418 27.79 -19.17 5.97
N ASP A 419 27.04 -18.31 6.67
CA ASP A 419 25.77 -18.66 7.33
C ASP A 419 24.84 -19.47 6.40
N HIS A 420 24.04 -20.38 6.96
CA HIS A 420 23.22 -21.38 6.27
C HIS A 420 22.25 -20.80 5.22
N GLN A 421 22.03 -19.48 5.23
CA GLN A 421 21.26 -18.73 4.22
C GLN A 421 22.04 -18.41 2.92
N HIS A 422 23.36 -18.68 2.85
CA HIS A 422 24.22 -18.36 1.69
C HIS A 422 24.78 -19.63 1.03
N LYS A 423 24.41 -19.87 -0.24
CA LYS A 423 25.01 -20.96 -1.05
C LYS A 423 26.51 -20.69 -1.25
N SER A 424 27.35 -21.61 -0.80
CA SER A 424 28.81 -21.55 -0.98
C SER A 424 29.36 -22.88 -1.51
N VAL A 425 30.50 -22.81 -2.20
CA VAL A 425 31.24 -23.98 -2.68
C VAL A 425 32.54 -24.08 -1.92
N ARG A 426 32.84 -25.26 -1.38
CA ARG A 426 34.10 -25.53 -0.67
C ARG A 426 35.18 -25.93 -1.67
N LYS A 427 36.31 -25.22 -1.67
CA LYS A 427 37.53 -25.56 -2.42
C LYS A 427 38.70 -25.65 -1.44
N GLY A 428 39.05 -26.88 -1.08
CA GLY A 428 40.03 -27.15 -0.02
C GLY A 428 39.57 -26.65 1.36
N GLN A 429 40.38 -25.78 1.97
CA GLN A 429 40.06 -25.14 3.26
C GLN A 429 39.23 -23.84 3.13
N TYR A 430 38.97 -23.39 1.90
CA TYR A 430 38.25 -22.15 1.63
C TYR A 430 36.81 -22.41 1.18
N PHE A 431 35.90 -21.54 1.59
CA PHE A 431 34.53 -21.45 1.13
C PHE A 431 34.42 -20.23 0.21
N ILE A 432 33.86 -20.43 -0.98
CA ILE A 432 33.59 -19.38 -1.96
C ILE A 432 32.10 -19.10 -1.96
N SER A 433 31.69 -17.85 -1.73
CA SER A 433 30.28 -17.44 -1.82
C SER A 433 29.81 -17.46 -3.26
N THR A 434 28.71 -18.18 -3.53
CA THR A 434 28.19 -18.41 -4.90
C THR A 434 26.79 -17.84 -5.12
N ASN A 435 26.16 -17.30 -4.07
CA ASN A 435 24.79 -16.77 -4.07
C ASN A 435 24.70 -15.37 -4.69
N HIS A 436 25.29 -15.21 -5.88
CA HIS A 436 25.43 -13.95 -6.59
C HIS A 436 25.05 -14.17 -8.06
N GLY A 437 24.24 -13.30 -8.66
CA GLY A 437 23.96 -13.35 -10.10
C GLY A 437 25.19 -13.03 -10.95
N THR A 438 25.11 -13.27 -12.27
CA THR A 438 26.19 -12.99 -13.24
C THR A 438 26.76 -11.56 -13.12
N PRO A 439 25.93 -10.50 -12.98
CA PRO A 439 26.45 -9.13 -12.81
C PRO A 439 27.16 -8.92 -11.47
N GLN A 440 26.64 -9.50 -10.38
CA GLN A 440 27.26 -9.41 -9.05
C GLN A 440 28.61 -10.13 -9.04
N LYS A 441 28.69 -11.33 -9.65
CA LYS A 441 29.95 -12.08 -9.83
C LYS A 441 31.01 -11.24 -10.56
N LYS A 442 30.64 -10.53 -11.64
CA LYS A 442 31.54 -9.55 -12.29
C LYS A 442 32.01 -8.46 -11.33
N GLY A 443 31.09 -7.86 -10.56
CA GLY A 443 31.42 -6.84 -9.58
C GLY A 443 32.40 -7.32 -8.50
N HIS A 444 32.25 -8.56 -8.03
CA HIS A 444 33.19 -9.18 -7.10
C HIS A 444 34.58 -9.38 -7.74
N LEU A 445 34.66 -9.90 -8.97
CA LEU A 445 35.93 -10.08 -9.67
C LEU A 445 36.67 -8.74 -9.92
N VAL A 446 35.93 -7.67 -10.25
CA VAL A 446 36.52 -6.34 -10.43
C VAL A 446 37.10 -5.80 -9.12
N LYS A 447 36.39 -5.98 -7.99
CA LYS A 447 36.89 -5.58 -6.66
C LYS A 447 38.11 -6.39 -6.24
N ILE A 448 38.11 -7.70 -6.50
CA ILE A 448 39.25 -8.59 -6.23
C ILE A 448 40.45 -8.16 -7.08
N ALA A 449 40.26 -7.92 -8.38
CA ALA A 449 41.31 -7.46 -9.29
C ALA A 449 41.96 -6.16 -8.79
N LYS A 450 41.14 -5.18 -8.39
CA LYS A 450 41.61 -3.93 -7.80
C LYS A 450 42.38 -4.16 -6.49
N GLY A 451 41.89 -5.03 -5.61
CA GLY A 451 42.53 -5.34 -4.33
C GLY A 451 43.87 -6.05 -4.47
N LEU A 452 44.00 -6.94 -5.46
CA LEU A 452 45.23 -7.67 -5.76
C LEU A 452 46.19 -6.89 -6.67
N GLY A 453 45.79 -5.73 -7.19
CA GLY A 453 46.59 -4.96 -8.15
C GLY A 453 46.77 -5.65 -9.51
N VAL A 454 45.86 -6.56 -9.88
CA VAL A 454 45.92 -7.32 -11.14
C VAL A 454 44.89 -6.80 -12.14
N GLN A 455 45.20 -6.89 -13.43
CA GLN A 455 44.27 -6.47 -14.49
C GLN A 455 43.45 -7.67 -14.99
N LEU A 456 42.15 -7.66 -14.71
CA LEU A 456 41.18 -8.61 -15.26
C LEU A 456 40.22 -7.90 -16.21
N ASN A 457 40.01 -8.46 -17.41
CA ASN A 457 38.90 -8.04 -18.26
C ASN A 457 37.72 -9.00 -18.04
N VAL A 458 36.59 -8.50 -17.53
CA VAL A 458 35.42 -9.31 -17.18
C VAL A 458 34.23 -8.87 -18.02
N GLU A 459 33.79 -9.75 -18.90
CA GLU A 459 32.70 -9.52 -19.87
C GLU A 459 31.48 -10.38 -19.48
N VAL A 460 30.29 -9.77 -19.60
CA VAL A 460 29.03 -10.52 -19.52
C VAL A 460 28.60 -10.76 -20.95
N VAL A 461 28.47 -12.02 -21.32
CA VAL A 461 28.16 -12.45 -22.68
C VAL A 461 26.81 -13.15 -22.67
N ASP A 462 25.94 -12.81 -23.62
CA ASP A 462 24.71 -13.56 -23.86
C ASP A 462 25.06 -14.97 -24.36
N LYS A 463 24.35 -16.00 -23.90
CA LYS A 463 24.52 -17.40 -24.33
C LYS A 463 23.75 -17.72 -25.59
#